data_AF-A0A502ES96-F1
#
_entry.id   AF-A0A502ES96-F1
#
_cell.length_a   1.000
_cell.length_b   1.000
_cell.length_c   1.000
_cell.angle_alpha   90.00
_cell.angle_beta   90.00
_cell.angle_gamma   90.00
#
_symmetry.space_group_name_H-M   'P 1'
#
loop_
_entity.id
_entity.type
_entity.pdbx_description
1 polymer ?
#
loop_
_entity_poly.entity_id
_entity_poly.type
_entity_poly.pdbx_seq_one_letter_code
_entity_poly.pdbx_strand_id
1 'polypeptide(L)'
;MTRIYIMGHWILTLLSGPLILILKKYLLDFDTRNTIEFLEIYPIMIIMGFMFSIPTYLFCILIFNSIEDKNIKINYAKISFILIIIIGIWITTFIISGTLWFDIAVSYSISAITIGFFFKSDFKLPSQT
;
A
#
# COMPACT_ATOMS: atom_id res chain seq x y z
N MET A 1 -8.78 13.92 4.33
CA MET A 1 -7.48 13.63 3.66
C MET A 1 -7.84 13.54 2.19
N THR A 2 -7.17 14.26 1.30
CA THR A 2 -7.70 14.39 -0.07
C THR A 2 -7.86 13.01 -0.72
N ARG A 3 -8.98 12.76 -1.39
CA ARG A 3 -9.23 11.46 -2.07
C ARG A 3 -8.12 11.09 -3.05
N ILE A 4 -7.52 12.09 -3.69
CA ILE A 4 -6.35 11.96 -4.57
C ILE A 4 -5.15 11.35 -3.82
N TYR A 5 -4.94 11.73 -2.56
CA TYR A 5 -3.89 11.13 -1.73
C TYR A 5 -4.17 9.66 -1.44
N ILE A 6 -5.40 9.32 -1.06
CA ILE A 6 -5.79 7.93 -0.74
C ILE A 6 -5.67 7.04 -1.99
N MET A 7 -6.21 7.49 -3.12
CA MET A 7 -6.16 6.77 -4.39
C MET A 7 -4.74 6.66 -4.93
N GLY A 8 -3.96 7.75 -4.90
CA GLY A 8 -2.58 7.77 -5.36
C GLY A 8 -1.69 6.85 -4.53
N HIS A 9 -1.85 6.89 -3.20
CA HIS A 9 -1.15 5.98 -2.29
C HIS A 9 -1.47 4.52 -2.62
N TRP A 10 -2.76 4.19 -2.74
CA TRP A 10 -3.22 2.83 -3.03
C TRP A 10 -2.65 2.28 -4.35
N ILE A 11 -2.79 3.02 -5.45
CA ILE A 11 -2.30 2.58 -6.78
C ILE A 11 -0.78 2.41 -6.77
N LEU A 12 -0.05 3.39 -6.25
CA LEU A 12 1.40 3.32 -6.21
C LEU A 12 1.87 2.15 -5.33
N THR A 13 1.16 1.87 -4.23
CA THR A 13 1.52 0.76 -3.34
C THR A 13 1.36 -0.58 -4.05
N LEU A 14 0.27 -0.74 -4.78
CA LEU A 14 0.04 -1.95 -5.58
C LEU A 14 1.07 -2.12 -6.71
N LEU A 15 1.47 -1.02 -7.36
CA LEU A 15 2.44 -1.08 -8.45
C LEU A 15 3.86 -1.38 -7.96
N SER A 16 4.25 -0.79 -6.82
CA SER A 16 5.61 -0.91 -6.28
C SER A 16 5.81 -2.10 -5.36
N GLY A 17 4.77 -2.64 -4.71
CA GLY A 17 4.89 -3.82 -3.84
C GLY A 17 5.58 -5.00 -4.51
N PRO A 18 5.12 -5.47 -5.70
CA PRO A 18 5.79 -6.55 -6.42
C PRO A 18 7.18 -6.17 -6.95
N LEU A 19 7.43 -4.90 -7.31
CA LEU A 19 8.77 -4.44 -7.70
C LEU A 19 9.77 -4.58 -6.55
N ILE A 20 9.36 -4.20 -5.34
CA ILE A 20 10.19 -4.36 -4.14
C ILE A 20 10.45 -5.84 -3.86
N LEU A 21 9.46 -6.71 -4.08
CA LEU A 21 9.64 -8.16 -3.93
C LEU A 21 10.69 -8.71 -4.90
N ILE A 22 10.60 -8.34 -6.18
CA ILE A 22 11.57 -8.74 -7.21
C ILE A 22 12.97 -8.23 -6.84
N LEU A 23 13.08 -6.96 -6.45
CA LEU A 23 14.35 -6.35 -6.06
C LEU A 23 14.97 -7.04 -4.84
N LYS A 24 14.15 -7.35 -3.83
CA LYS A 24 14.58 -8.08 -2.63
C LYS A 24 15.16 -9.45 -3.00
N LYS A 25 14.47 -10.20 -3.87
CA LYS A 25 14.94 -11.52 -4.32
C LYS A 25 16.22 -11.43 -5.13
N TYR A 26 16.32 -10.45 -6.04
CA TYR A 26 17.53 -10.21 -6.82
C TYR A 26 18.76 -9.95 -5.95
N LEU A 27 18.61 -9.15 -4.89
CA LEU A 27 19.70 -8.78 -4.00
C LEU A 27 20.12 -9.90 -3.02
N LEU A 28 19.20 -10.81 -2.66
CA LEU A 28 19.47 -11.84 -1.65
C LEU A 28 19.92 -13.18 -2.23
N ASP A 29 19.33 -13.63 -3.34
CA ASP A 29 19.56 -14.99 -3.85
C ASP A 29 20.50 -15.07 -5.07
N PHE A 30 20.85 -13.94 -5.72
CA PHE A 30 21.72 -13.86 -6.93
C PHE A 30 21.37 -14.84 -8.08
N ASP A 31 20.28 -15.59 -7.99
CA ASP A 31 19.83 -16.54 -9.00
C ASP A 31 18.95 -15.84 -10.04
N THR A 32 19.57 -15.56 -11.18
CA THR A 32 18.96 -14.87 -12.32
C THR A 32 17.80 -15.65 -12.98
N ARG A 33 17.65 -16.96 -12.73
CA ARG A 33 16.50 -17.70 -13.26
C ARG A 33 15.20 -17.34 -12.54
N ASN A 34 15.27 -17.22 -11.22
CA ASN A 34 14.10 -16.88 -10.40
C ASN A 34 13.56 -15.48 -10.72
N THR A 35 14.42 -14.52 -11.07
CA THR A 35 13.98 -13.12 -11.30
C THR A 35 13.14 -12.96 -12.56
N ILE A 36 13.40 -13.75 -13.60
CA ILE A 36 12.60 -13.75 -14.84
C ILE A 36 11.21 -14.33 -14.56
N GLU A 37 11.12 -15.44 -13.82
CA GLU A 37 9.84 -16.05 -13.42
C GLU A 37 8.98 -15.09 -12.58
N PHE A 38 9.57 -14.32 -11.66
CA PHE A 38 8.82 -13.32 -10.89
C PHE A 38 8.33 -12.13 -11.74
N LEU A 39 9.03 -11.79 -12.83
CA LEU A 39 8.58 -10.76 -13.76
C LEU A 39 7.36 -11.22 -14.56
N GLU A 40 7.28 -12.49 -14.93
CA GLU A 40 6.10 -13.08 -15.59
C GLU A 40 4.87 -13.08 -14.68
N ILE A 41 5.07 -13.28 -13.38
CA ILE A 41 3.99 -13.29 -12.38
C ILE A 41 3.58 -11.87 -11.97
N TYR A 42 4.39 -10.84 -12.29
CA TYR A 42 4.14 -9.45 -11.92
C TYR A 42 2.74 -8.92 -12.28
N PRO A 43 2.21 -9.10 -13.52
CA PRO A 43 0.87 -8.65 -13.87
C PRO A 43 -0.22 -9.35 -13.03
N ILE A 44 -0.03 -10.63 -12.74
CA ILE A 44 -0.95 -11.42 -11.91
C ILE A 44 -0.94 -10.86 -10.48
N MET A 45 0.22 -10.54 -9.93
CA MET A 45 0.34 -9.94 -8.60
C MET A 45 -0.37 -8.58 -8.52
N ILE A 46 -0.30 -7.76 -9.57
CA ILE A 46 -1.04 -6.48 -9.62
C ILE A 46 -2.54 -6.73 -9.61
N ILE A 47 -3.04 -7.63 -10.46
CA ILE A 47 -4.48 -7.91 -10.55
C ILE A 47 -5.01 -8.43 -9.22
N MET A 48 -4.32 -9.42 -8.64
CA MET A 48 -4.69 -9.99 -7.35
C MET A 48 -4.58 -8.97 -6.23
N GLY A 49 -3.49 -8.19 -6.20
CA GLY A 49 -3.32 -7.10 -5.24
C GLY A 49 -4.44 -6.08 -5.32
N PHE A 50 -4.87 -5.70 -6.52
CA PHE A 50 -6.00 -4.81 -6.74
C PHE A 50 -7.29 -5.43 -6.19
N MET A 51 -7.62 -6.66 -6.56
CA MET A 51 -8.84 -7.34 -6.10
C MET A 51 -8.92 -7.44 -4.57
N PHE A 52 -7.83 -7.85 -3.92
CA PHE A 52 -7.85 -8.08 -2.47
C PHE A 52 -7.66 -6.83 -1.62
N SER A 53 -7.18 -5.72 -2.19
CA SER A 53 -7.00 -4.46 -1.45
C SER A 53 -8.21 -3.54 -1.51
N ILE A 54 -9.21 -3.82 -2.37
CA ILE A 54 -10.47 -3.07 -2.45
C ILE A 54 -11.14 -2.92 -1.06
N PRO A 55 -11.28 -3.97 -0.22
CA PRO A 55 -11.89 -3.82 1.10
C PRO A 55 -11.16 -2.83 2.00
N THR A 56 -9.82 -2.88 2.03
CA THR A 56 -8.98 -1.95 2.80
C THR A 56 -9.11 -0.52 2.27
N TYR A 57 -9.12 -0.35 0.95
CA TYR A 57 -9.27 0.96 0.31
C TYR A 57 -10.63 1.60 0.64
N LEU A 58 -11.72 0.83 0.51
CA LEU A 58 -13.06 1.29 0.86
C LEU A 58 -13.16 1.66 2.34
N PHE A 59 -12.58 0.84 3.22
CA PHE A 59 -12.53 1.09 4.65
C PHE A 59 -11.79 2.41 4.98
N CYS A 60 -10.66 2.66 4.33
CA CYS A 60 -9.93 3.93 4.46
C CYS A 60 -10.77 5.13 4.00
N ILE A 61 -11.43 5.05 2.84
CA ILE A 61 -12.30 6.13 2.37
C ILE A 61 -13.39 6.43 3.41
N LEU A 62 -14.05 5.40 3.93
CA LEU A 62 -15.11 5.58 4.92
C LEU A 62 -14.60 6.28 6.18
N ILE A 63 -13.51 5.78 6.77
CA ILE A 63 -12.92 6.38 7.98
C ILE A 63 -12.49 7.82 7.73
N PHE A 64 -11.72 8.07 6.67
CA PHE A 64 -11.10 9.37 6.43
C PHE A 64 -12.08 10.42 5.92
N ASN A 65 -13.21 10.02 5.34
CA ASN A 65 -14.33 10.91 5.07
C ASN A 65 -15.09 11.26 6.37
N SER A 66 -15.34 10.29 7.26
CA SER A 66 -16.07 10.55 8.52
C SER A 66 -15.31 11.41 9.53
N ILE A 67 -14.00 11.58 9.35
CA ILE A 67 -13.16 12.44 10.21
C ILE A 67 -12.67 13.69 9.49
N GLU A 68 -13.12 13.94 8.25
CA GLU A 68 -12.69 15.09 7.45
C GLU A 68 -13.04 16.43 8.12
N ASP A 69 -14.20 16.50 8.78
CA ASP A 69 -14.67 17.69 9.51
C ASP A 69 -14.08 17.83 10.92
N LYS A 70 -13.25 16.88 11.34
CA LYS A 70 -12.59 16.93 12.66
C LYS A 70 -11.24 17.64 12.51
N ASN A 71 -10.92 18.54 13.43
CA ASN A 71 -9.63 19.26 13.53
C ASN A 71 -8.45 18.34 13.94
N ILE A 72 -8.27 17.22 13.23
CA ILE A 72 -7.18 16.26 13.44
C ILE A 72 -5.95 16.76 12.71
N LYS A 73 -4.79 16.76 13.39
CA LYS A 73 -3.53 17.14 12.73
C LYS A 73 -3.21 16.18 11.59
N ILE A 74 -2.81 16.74 10.44
CA ILE A 74 -2.53 16.00 9.21
C ILE A 74 -1.52 14.87 9.40
N ASN A 75 -0.47 15.08 10.22
CA ASN A 75 0.55 14.07 10.49
C ASN A 75 -0.04 12.84 11.20
N TYR A 76 -0.96 13.03 12.17
CA TYR A 76 -1.60 11.90 12.86
C TYR A 76 -2.51 11.13 11.91
N ALA A 77 -3.32 11.84 11.11
CA ALA A 77 -4.17 11.21 10.09
C ALA A 77 -3.34 10.37 9.10
N LYS A 78 -2.18 10.90 8.68
CA LYS A 78 -1.25 10.24 7.76
C LYS A 78 -0.64 8.97 8.35
N ILE A 79 -0.18 9.02 9.61
CA ILE A 79 0.38 7.84 10.30
C ILE A 79 -0.70 6.79 10.50
N SER A 80 -1.89 7.16 10.98
CA SER A 80 -3.01 6.23 11.15
C SER A 80 -3.43 5.57 9.84
N PHE A 81 -3.43 6.32 8.73
CA PHE A 81 -3.74 5.78 7.41
C PHE A 81 -2.73 4.70 6.98
N ILE A 82 -1.43 4.97 7.11
CA ILE A 82 -0.38 4.01 6.76
C ILE A 82 -0.50 2.75 7.63
N LEU A 83 -0.78 2.90 8.93
CA LEU A 83 -0.96 1.76 9.83
C LEU A 83 -2.15 0.87 9.43
N ILE A 84 -3.30 1.47 9.08
CA ILE A 84 -4.47 0.72 8.62
C ILE A 84 -4.14 -0.07 7.36
N ILE A 85 -3.41 0.53 6.41
CA ILE A 85 -2.98 -0.14 5.19
C ILE A 85 -2.05 -1.31 5.49
N ILE A 86 -1.05 -1.12 6.36
CA ILE A 86 -0.14 -2.20 6.75
C ILE A 86 -0.95 -3.35 7.38
N ILE A 87 -1.85 -3.06 8.31
CA ILE A 87 -2.71 -4.08 8.93
C ILE A 87 -3.53 -4.82 7.85
N GLY A 88 -4.12 -4.09 6.91
CA GLY A 88 -4.86 -4.68 5.79
C GLY A 88 -3.97 -5.61 4.93
N ILE A 89 -2.75 -5.19 4.59
CA ILE A 89 -1.78 -6.01 3.84
C ILE A 89 -1.50 -7.31 4.58
N TRP A 90 -1.23 -7.25 5.88
CA TRP A 90 -0.91 -8.43 6.68
C TRP A 90 -2.10 -9.38 6.82
N ILE A 91 -3.31 -8.86 7.05
CA ILE A 91 -4.52 -9.67 7.12
C ILE A 91 -4.76 -10.37 5.78
N THR A 92 -4.72 -9.61 4.68
CA THR A 92 -4.99 -10.13 3.34
C THR A 92 -3.97 -11.19 2.92
N THR A 93 -2.67 -10.91 3.10
CA THR A 93 -1.62 -11.86 2.73
C THR A 93 -1.66 -13.12 3.60
N PHE A 94 -2.00 -12.98 4.89
CA PHE A 94 -2.21 -14.13 5.77
C PHE A 94 -3.40 -15.00 5.33
N ILE A 95 -4.52 -14.39 4.91
CA ILE A 95 -5.71 -15.12 4.41
C ILE A 95 -5.40 -15.87 3.11
N ILE A 96 -4.69 -15.24 2.18
CA ILE A 96 -4.27 -15.88 0.91
C ILE A 96 -3.37 -17.08 1.20
N SER A 97 -2.58 -17.02 2.29
CA SER A 97 -1.67 -18.07 2.72
C SER A 97 -0.65 -18.43 1.61
N GLY A 98 0.11 -19.51 1.80
CA GLY A 98 1.12 -19.98 0.85
C GLY A 98 2.54 -19.54 1.18
N THR A 99 3.54 -20.15 0.56
CA THR A 99 4.94 -20.07 1.02
C THR A 99 5.58 -18.68 0.99
N LEU A 100 5.08 -17.78 0.14
CA LEU A 100 5.63 -16.42 -0.05
C LEU A 100 4.82 -15.33 0.68
N TRP A 101 3.81 -15.71 1.48
CA TRP A 101 2.89 -14.74 2.10
C TRP A 101 3.64 -13.65 2.89
N PHE A 102 4.65 -14.05 3.66
CA PHE A 102 5.44 -13.17 4.50
C PHE A 102 6.29 -12.19 3.67
N ASP A 103 6.94 -12.69 2.61
CA ASP A 103 7.76 -11.84 1.73
C ASP A 103 6.91 -10.80 0.99
N ILE A 104 5.71 -11.20 0.56
CA ILE A 104 4.74 -10.30 -0.05
C ILE A 104 4.29 -9.25 0.97
N ALA A 105 3.93 -9.66 2.19
CA ALA A 105 3.49 -8.75 3.25
C ALA A 105 4.55 -7.67 3.56
N VAL A 106 5.81 -8.08 3.69
CA VAL A 106 6.94 -7.18 3.94
C VAL A 106 7.14 -6.23 2.77
N SER A 107 7.15 -6.73 1.53
CA SER A 107 7.42 -5.91 0.33
C SER A 107 6.34 -4.85 0.11
N TYR A 108 5.08 -5.22 0.27
CA TYR A 108 3.95 -4.28 0.20
C TYR A 108 3.92 -3.31 1.39
N SER A 109 4.33 -3.73 2.58
CA SER A 109 4.44 -2.83 3.74
C SER A 109 5.51 -1.76 3.53
N ILE A 110 6.69 -2.15 3.03
CA ILE A 110 7.77 -1.20 2.69
C ILE A 110 7.27 -0.20 1.65
N SER A 111 6.62 -0.70 0.60
CA SER A 111 5.99 0.13 -0.42
C SER A 111 5.00 1.15 0.17
N ALA A 112 4.07 0.69 1.02
CA ALA A 112 3.08 1.54 1.68
C ALA A 112 3.72 2.63 2.54
N ILE A 113 4.79 2.29 3.27
CA ILE A 113 5.54 3.25 4.09
C ILE A 113 6.23 4.27 3.18
N THR A 114 7.00 3.83 2.19
CA THR A 114 7.76 4.72 1.29
C THR A 114 6.82 5.68 0.57
N ILE A 115 5.76 5.19 -0.05
CA ILE A 115 4.79 6.06 -0.74
C ILE A 115 4.05 6.93 0.27
N GLY A 116 3.72 6.38 1.44
CA GLY A 116 3.13 7.14 2.53
C GLY A 116 3.95 8.38 2.83
N PHE A 117 5.25 8.25 3.06
CA PHE A 117 6.11 9.39 3.37
C PHE A 117 6.33 10.33 2.17
N PHE A 118 6.63 9.80 0.98
CA PHE A 118 6.98 10.59 -0.20
C PHE A 118 5.78 11.30 -0.85
N PHE A 119 4.58 10.74 -0.77
CA PHE A 119 3.40 11.36 -1.37
C PHE A 119 2.97 12.58 -0.55
N LYS A 120 2.81 13.72 -1.23
CA LYS A 120 2.46 14.99 -0.58
C LYS A 120 0.98 14.95 -0.17
N SER A 121 0.73 15.06 1.13
CA SER A 121 -0.61 15.12 1.70
C SER A 121 -1.12 16.55 1.67
N ASP A 122 -1.30 17.12 0.47
CA ASP A 122 -1.93 18.43 0.34
C ASP A 122 -3.41 18.30 0.69
N PHE A 123 -3.72 18.55 1.96
CA PHE A 123 -5.06 18.80 2.46
C PHE A 123 -5.35 20.26 2.14
N LYS A 124 -6.36 20.54 1.30
CA LYS A 124 -6.91 21.90 1.25
C LYS A 124 -7.48 22.17 2.64
N LEU A 125 -6.81 23.02 3.45
CA LEU A 125 -7.51 23.65 4.56
C LEU A 125 -8.73 24.36 3.96
N PRO A 126 -9.93 24.24 4.55
CA PRO A 126 -10.95 25.24 4.29
C PRO A 126 -10.31 26.57 4.68
N SER A 127 -10.09 27.43 3.68
CA SER A 127 -9.76 28.82 3.90
C SER A 127 -10.80 29.38 4.85
N GLN A 128 -10.37 29.81 6.03
CA GLN A 128 -11.15 30.68 6.87
C GLN A 128 -11.40 31.97 6.07
N THR A 129 -12.64 32.17 5.67
CA THR A 129 -13.20 33.47 5.25
C THR A 129 -14.55 33.61 5.91
#